data_AF-A0AAW9IFZ8-F1
#
_entry.id   AF-A0AAW9IFZ8-F1
#
_cell.length_a   1.000
_cell.length_b   1.000
_cell.length_c   1.000
_cell.angle_alpha   90.00
_cell.angle_beta   90.00
_cell.angle_gamma   90.00
#
_symmetry.space_group_name_H-M   'P 1'
#
loop_
_entity.id
_entity.type
_entity.pdbx_description
1 polymer ?
#
loop_
_entity_poly.entity_id
_entity_poly.type
_entity_poly.pdbx_seq_one_letter_code
_entity_poly.pdbx_strand_id
1 'polypeptide(L)'
;VIDEKSNKAVIIDPGAEASYLNSQIEALGVEIEVILLTHCHFDHNGAVAELKDKYKVNVYLNKAEEEYMENDPSGVFGKLPHIYEYINEGEVIKVGELRFKAIFTPGHTKGGTCYLVEDNVFTGDTLFQGSIGRTAFIGGNFDELIESIESKLMVLGN
;
A
#
# COMPACT_ATOMS: atom_id res chain seq x y z
N VAL A 1 8.39 5.82 -4.95
CA VAL A 1 8.35 7.31 -4.90
C VAL A 1 9.67 7.80 -4.36
N ILE A 2 10.31 8.79 -4.98
CA ILE A 2 11.65 9.25 -4.63
C ILE A 2 11.55 10.72 -4.20
N ASP A 3 12.15 11.06 -3.06
CA ASP A 3 12.46 12.44 -2.70
C ASP A 3 13.77 12.83 -3.39
N GLU A 4 13.69 13.59 -4.48
CA GLU A 4 14.87 13.96 -5.29
C GLU A 4 15.90 14.78 -4.51
N LYS A 5 15.52 15.46 -3.43
CA LYS A 5 16.45 16.28 -2.63
C LYS A 5 17.33 15.43 -1.73
N SER A 6 16.76 14.42 -1.07
CA SER A 6 17.49 13.54 -0.15
C SER A 6 17.92 12.22 -0.77
N ASN A 7 17.43 11.91 -1.98
CA ASN A 7 17.61 10.65 -2.69
C ASN A 7 17.03 9.43 -1.93
N LYS A 8 16.13 9.68 -0.99
CA LYS A 8 15.40 8.66 -0.23
C LYS A 8 14.13 8.27 -0.95
N ALA A 9 13.70 7.02 -0.76
CA ALA A 9 12.58 6.49 -1.50
C ALA A 9 11.68 5.56 -0.67
N VAL A 10 10.41 5.56 -1.07
CA VAL A 10 9.35 4.66 -0.62
C VAL A 10 9.03 3.68 -1.74
N ILE A 11 8.89 2.41 -1.38
CA ILE A 11 8.28 1.40 -2.25
C ILE A 11 6.81 1.27 -1.84
N ILE A 12 5.90 1.35 -2.80
CA ILE A 12 4.47 1.13 -2.58
C ILE A 12 4.07 -0.10 -3.41
N ASP A 13 3.44 -1.07 -2.76
CA ASP A 13 2.91 -2.30 -3.36
C ASP A 13 3.90 -3.08 -4.26
N PRO A 14 5.03 -3.60 -3.72
CA PRO A 14 5.92 -4.45 -4.50
C PRO A 14 5.30 -5.84 -4.70
N GLY A 15 4.50 -5.93 -5.77
CA GLY A 15 3.66 -7.08 -6.10
C GLY A 15 4.36 -8.36 -6.49
N ALA A 16 5.43 -8.26 -7.28
CA ALA A 16 6.13 -9.43 -7.81
C ALA A 16 7.54 -9.06 -8.29
N GLU A 17 8.25 -10.06 -8.82
CA GLU A 17 9.53 -9.88 -9.52
C GLU A 17 10.59 -9.10 -8.73
N ALA A 18 10.83 -9.51 -7.47
CA ALA A 18 11.76 -8.84 -6.56
C ALA A 18 13.16 -8.63 -7.18
N SER A 19 13.72 -9.61 -7.91
CA SER A 19 14.98 -9.45 -8.66
C SER A 19 14.95 -8.32 -9.67
N TYR A 20 13.86 -8.16 -10.41
CA TYR A 20 13.69 -7.07 -11.37
C TYR A 20 13.59 -5.73 -10.62
N LEU A 21 12.71 -5.63 -9.63
CA LEU A 21 12.56 -4.42 -8.80
C LEU A 21 13.89 -3.99 -8.18
N ASN A 22 14.65 -4.95 -7.64
CA ASN A 22 15.98 -4.74 -7.10
C ASN A 22 16.93 -4.12 -8.13
N SER A 23 16.96 -4.65 -9.35
CA SER A 23 17.81 -4.09 -10.42
C SER A 23 17.45 -2.65 -10.76
N GLN A 24 16.15 -2.32 -10.75
CA GLN A 24 15.67 -0.97 -11.04
C GLN A 24 16.03 -0.01 -9.90
N ILE A 25 15.83 -0.43 -8.65
CA ILE A 25 16.18 0.37 -7.46
C ILE A 25 17.68 0.65 -7.40
N GLU A 26 18.52 -0.35 -7.67
CA GLU A 26 19.98 -0.17 -7.73
C GLU A 26 20.40 0.77 -8.86
N ALA A 27 19.76 0.68 -10.03
CA ALA A 27 20.04 1.58 -11.15
C ALA A 27 19.64 3.03 -10.86
N LEU A 28 18.58 3.23 -10.07
CA LEU A 28 18.16 4.55 -9.60
C LEU A 28 19.10 5.12 -8.53
N GLY A 29 19.87 4.28 -7.84
CA GLY A 29 20.85 4.70 -6.84
C GLY A 29 20.24 5.35 -5.60
N VAL A 30 18.99 5.01 -5.26
CA VAL A 30 18.22 5.60 -4.15
C VAL A 30 18.35 4.81 -2.85
N GLU A 31 18.14 5.48 -1.72
CA GLU A 31 18.05 4.85 -0.40
C GLU A 31 16.60 4.50 -0.08
N ILE A 32 16.26 3.20 -0.01
CA ILE A 32 14.92 2.76 0.40
C ILE A 32 14.80 2.89 1.92
N GLU A 33 13.77 3.59 2.38
CA GLU A 33 13.50 3.82 3.81
C GLU A 33 12.34 2.97 4.34
N VAL A 34 11.35 2.70 3.49
CA VAL A 34 10.11 2.02 3.90
C VAL A 34 9.37 1.39 2.73
N ILE A 35 8.64 0.31 3.02
CA ILE A 35 7.63 -0.28 2.14
C ILE A 35 6.25 0.03 2.72
N LEU A 36 5.34 0.56 1.90
CA LEU A 36 3.94 0.79 2.26
C LEU A 36 3.05 -0.12 1.43
N LEU A 37 2.07 -0.76 2.07
CA LEU A 37 1.07 -1.57 1.37
C LEU A 37 -0.28 -0.87 1.42
N THR A 38 -0.90 -0.68 0.25
CA THR A 38 -2.27 -0.18 0.16
C THR A 38 -3.26 -1.22 0.63
N HIS A 39 -3.00 -2.49 0.30
CA HIS A 39 -3.71 -3.68 0.76
C HIS A 39 -2.85 -4.93 0.50
N CYS A 40 -3.33 -6.10 0.92
CA CYS A 40 -2.53 -7.33 0.93
C CYS A 40 -3.01 -8.40 -0.05
N HIS A 41 -3.55 -8.01 -1.21
CA HIS A 41 -3.66 -8.95 -2.31
C HIS A 41 -2.29 -9.38 -2.82
N PHE A 42 -2.20 -10.60 -3.36
CA PHE A 42 -0.93 -11.25 -3.70
C PHE A 42 -0.10 -10.45 -4.70
N ASP A 43 -0.76 -9.73 -5.59
CA ASP A 43 -0.17 -8.89 -6.63
C ASP A 43 0.26 -7.51 -6.11
N HIS A 44 0.08 -7.21 -4.83
CA HIS A 44 0.59 -6.01 -4.17
C HIS A 44 1.70 -6.31 -3.15
N ASN A 45 1.82 -7.57 -2.70
CA ASN A 45 2.76 -7.91 -1.63
C ASN A 45 3.76 -9.04 -1.92
N GLY A 46 3.71 -9.66 -3.11
CA GLY A 46 4.50 -10.86 -3.42
C GLY A 46 6.03 -10.68 -3.40
N ALA A 47 6.56 -9.46 -3.53
CA ALA A 47 8.00 -9.18 -3.42
C ALA A 47 8.42 -8.60 -2.06
N VAL A 48 7.47 -8.31 -1.15
CA VAL A 48 7.75 -7.59 0.11
C VAL A 48 8.80 -8.29 0.97
N ALA A 49 8.70 -9.61 1.16
CA ALA A 49 9.60 -10.33 2.05
C ALA A 49 11.06 -10.25 1.59
N GLU A 50 11.31 -10.41 0.29
CA GLU A 50 12.66 -10.32 -0.29
C GLU A 50 13.20 -8.89 -0.22
N LEU A 51 12.39 -7.89 -0.59
CA LEU A 51 12.82 -6.49 -0.55
C LEU A 51 13.07 -6.03 0.89
N LYS A 52 12.23 -6.43 1.85
CA LYS A 52 12.45 -6.16 3.28
C LYS A 52 13.77 -6.76 3.74
N ASP A 53 14.04 -8.02 3.41
CA ASP A 53 15.28 -8.66 3.83
C ASP A 53 16.52 -8.00 3.21
N LYS A 54 16.43 -7.56 1.96
CA LYS A 54 17.54 -6.88 1.29
C LYS A 54 17.79 -5.47 1.83
N TYR A 55 16.76 -4.64 1.96
CA TYR A 55 16.91 -3.23 2.34
C TYR A 55 16.83 -3.00 3.86
N LYS A 56 16.42 -4.01 4.64
CA LYS A 56 16.28 -3.95 6.11
C LYS A 56 15.38 -2.82 6.60
N VAL A 57 14.28 -2.60 5.88
CA VAL A 57 13.32 -1.52 6.14
C VAL A 57 12.04 -1.99 6.83
N ASN A 58 11.28 -1.03 7.36
CA ASN A 58 9.94 -1.28 7.86
C ASN A 58 8.95 -1.50 6.71
N VAL A 59 7.92 -2.30 6.99
CA VAL A 59 6.79 -2.56 6.10
C VAL A 59 5.55 -2.13 6.88
N TYR A 60 4.72 -1.27 6.31
CA TYR A 60 3.47 -0.85 6.94
C TYR A 60 2.26 -1.36 6.16
N LEU A 61 1.28 -1.88 6.89
CA LEU A 61 -0.02 -2.28 6.35
C LEU A 61 -1.14 -2.03 7.37
N ASN A 62 -2.38 -2.01 6.92
CA ASN A 62 -3.53 -1.87 7.80
C ASN A 62 -3.79 -3.18 8.55
N LYS A 63 -3.96 -3.11 9.88
CA LYS A 63 -4.23 -4.29 10.71
C LYS A 63 -5.42 -5.13 10.22
N ALA A 64 -6.43 -4.50 9.62
CA ALA A 64 -7.59 -5.20 9.10
C ALA A 64 -7.28 -6.17 7.94
N GLU A 65 -6.10 -6.10 7.33
CA GLU A 65 -5.65 -7.05 6.30
C GLU A 65 -5.19 -8.40 6.89
N GLU A 66 -4.73 -8.42 8.14
CA GLU A 66 -4.08 -9.60 8.74
C GLU A 66 -5.00 -10.81 8.81
N GLU A 67 -6.25 -10.62 9.23
CA GLU A 67 -7.23 -11.71 9.31
C GLU A 67 -7.43 -12.39 7.95
N TYR A 68 -7.47 -11.61 6.86
CA TYR A 68 -7.68 -12.11 5.50
C TYR A 68 -6.41 -12.70 4.92
N MET A 69 -5.24 -12.12 5.19
CA MET A 69 -3.96 -12.77 4.90
C MET A 69 -3.84 -14.13 5.58
N GLU A 70 -4.31 -14.30 6.82
CA GLU A 70 -4.24 -15.59 7.51
C GLU A 70 -5.30 -16.58 7.00
N ASN A 71 -6.53 -16.11 6.76
CA ASN A 71 -7.71 -16.97 6.60
C ASN A 71 -8.41 -16.86 5.22
N ASP A 72 -7.67 -16.53 4.16
CA ASP A 72 -8.22 -16.56 2.80
C ASP A 72 -8.04 -17.94 2.11
N PRO A 73 -9.13 -18.68 1.83
CA PRO A 73 -9.07 -19.93 1.07
C PRO A 73 -8.97 -19.74 -0.44
N SER A 74 -9.23 -18.53 -0.96
CA SER A 74 -9.22 -18.25 -2.40
C SER A 74 -7.81 -18.00 -2.95
N GLY A 75 -6.88 -17.58 -2.09
CA GLY A 75 -5.50 -17.25 -2.45
C GLY A 75 -5.35 -15.86 -3.09
N VAL A 76 -6.39 -15.02 -3.00
CA VAL A 76 -6.33 -13.62 -3.46
C VAL A 76 -5.51 -12.77 -2.49
N PHE A 77 -5.54 -13.06 -1.19
CA PHE A 77 -4.63 -12.42 -0.23
C PHE A 77 -3.28 -13.12 -0.24
N GLY A 78 -2.23 -12.34 -0.46
CA GLY A 78 -0.86 -12.84 -0.37
C GLY A 78 -0.47 -13.14 1.07
N LYS A 79 0.25 -14.24 1.28
CA LYS A 79 0.74 -14.61 2.61
C LYS A 79 2.04 -13.84 2.88
N LEU A 80 2.04 -13.02 3.93
CA LEU A 80 3.25 -12.42 4.46
C LEU A 80 3.59 -13.01 5.83
N PRO A 81 4.86 -13.33 6.12
CA PRO A 81 5.27 -13.58 7.50
C PRO A 81 5.04 -12.30 8.33
N HIS A 82 5.01 -12.41 9.66
CA HIS A 82 4.77 -11.26 10.55
C HIS A 82 6.02 -10.34 10.63
N ILE A 83 6.27 -9.63 9.53
CA ILE A 83 7.45 -8.80 9.28
C ILE A 83 7.07 -7.32 9.04
N TYR A 84 5.87 -6.94 9.47
CA TYR A 84 5.25 -5.65 9.22
C TYR A 84 4.77 -4.99 10.52
N GLU A 85 4.60 -3.68 10.44
CA GLU A 85 3.97 -2.85 11.46
C GLU A 85 2.60 -2.40 10.98
N TYR A 86 1.71 -2.04 11.92
CA TYR A 86 0.40 -1.52 11.56
C TYR A 86 0.44 0.00 11.40
N ILE A 87 -0.14 0.48 10.30
CA ILE A 87 -0.42 1.90 10.10
C ILE A 87 -1.79 2.26 10.68
N ASN A 88 -1.96 3.47 11.19
CA ASN A 88 -3.23 4.00 11.67
C ASN A 88 -3.84 5.04 10.72
N GLU A 89 -5.15 5.26 10.82
CA GLU A 89 -5.85 6.30 10.06
C GLU A 89 -5.24 7.68 10.32
N GLY A 90 -4.88 8.40 9.24
CA GLY A 90 -4.27 9.72 9.33
C GLY A 90 -2.81 9.75 9.80
N GLU A 91 -2.20 8.59 10.09
CA GLU A 91 -0.80 8.49 10.44
C GLU A 91 0.09 8.93 9.26
N VAL A 92 1.24 9.54 9.57
CA VAL A 92 2.15 10.09 8.57
C VAL A 92 3.51 9.41 8.65
N ILE A 93 3.87 8.70 7.57
CA ILE A 93 5.22 8.17 7.36
C ILE A 93 6.04 9.22 6.61
N LYS A 94 7.22 9.56 7.13
CA LYS A 94 8.13 10.52 6.51
C LYS A 94 9.28 9.79 5.82
N VAL A 95 9.59 10.19 4.59
CA VAL A 95 10.76 9.73 3.85
C VAL A 95 11.40 10.93 3.18
N GLY A 96 12.57 11.33 3.68
CA GLY A 96 13.15 12.63 3.30
C GLY A 96 12.21 13.78 3.67
N GLU A 97 11.91 14.64 2.70
CA GLU A 97 10.91 15.71 2.85
C GLU A 97 9.47 15.25 2.56
N LEU A 98 9.29 14.08 1.93
CA LEU A 98 7.97 13.54 1.59
C LEU A 98 7.22 13.07 2.83
N ARG A 99 5.90 13.28 2.82
CA ARG A 99 4.98 12.94 3.91
C ARG A 99 3.83 12.12 3.35
N PHE A 100 3.80 10.83 3.67
CA PHE A 100 2.77 9.89 3.25
C PHE A 100 1.73 9.78 4.36
N LYS A 101 0.58 10.41 4.19
CA LYS A 101 -0.55 10.32 5.11
C LYS A 101 -1.45 9.15 4.72
N ALA A 102 -1.66 8.22 5.63
CA ALA A 102 -2.58 7.11 5.44
C ALA A 102 -4.05 7.58 5.48
N ILE A 103 -4.84 7.08 4.53
CA ILE A 103 -6.28 7.31 4.42
C ILE A 103 -6.94 5.94 4.19
N PHE A 104 -7.53 5.39 5.23
CA PHE A 104 -8.22 4.10 5.19
C PHE A 104 -9.43 4.22 4.28
N THR A 105 -9.53 3.30 3.33
CA THR A 105 -10.52 3.27 2.27
C THR A 105 -11.03 1.83 2.12
N PRO A 106 -11.65 1.27 3.18
CA PRO A 106 -12.15 -0.09 3.14
C PRO A 106 -13.23 -0.27 2.06
N GLY A 107 -13.37 -1.49 1.57
CA GLY A 107 -14.45 -1.90 0.67
C GLY A 107 -13.96 -2.72 -0.52
N HIS A 108 -12.79 -2.44 -1.09
CA HIS A 108 -12.12 -3.41 -1.96
C HIS A 108 -11.58 -4.59 -1.14
N THR A 109 -10.81 -4.25 -0.10
CA THR A 109 -10.46 -5.12 1.03
C THR A 109 -10.86 -4.42 2.33
N LYS A 110 -10.83 -5.14 3.46
CA LYS A 110 -11.22 -4.56 4.74
C LYS A 110 -10.22 -3.55 5.29
N GLY A 111 -8.94 -3.67 4.93
CA GLY A 111 -7.87 -2.77 5.34
C GLY A 111 -7.34 -1.89 4.20
N GLY A 112 -8.09 -1.75 3.10
CA GLY A 112 -7.73 -0.87 1.99
C GLY A 112 -7.29 0.51 2.50
N THR A 113 -6.14 0.98 2.01
CA THR A 113 -5.48 2.19 2.48
C THR A 113 -4.89 2.94 1.30
N CYS A 114 -5.31 4.20 1.14
CA CYS A 114 -4.69 5.14 0.23
C CYS A 114 -3.56 5.90 0.95
N TYR A 115 -2.55 6.34 0.21
CA TYR A 115 -1.49 7.21 0.74
C TYR A 115 -1.47 8.53 0.01
N LEU A 116 -1.81 9.61 0.72
CA LEU A 116 -1.69 10.98 0.25
C LEU A 116 -0.26 11.48 0.46
N VAL A 117 0.37 11.95 -0.61
CA VAL A 117 1.69 12.58 -0.59
C VAL A 117 1.68 13.80 -1.49
N GLU A 118 1.93 14.97 -0.89
CA GLU A 118 1.79 16.25 -1.58
C GLU A 118 0.40 16.39 -2.22
N ASP A 119 0.32 16.66 -3.52
CA ASP A 119 -0.93 16.79 -4.28
C ASP A 119 -1.34 15.48 -4.98
N ASN A 120 -0.69 14.36 -4.66
CA ASN A 120 -0.94 13.06 -5.28
C ASN A 120 -1.44 12.04 -4.26
N VAL A 121 -2.26 11.09 -4.71
CA VAL A 121 -2.71 9.97 -3.88
C VAL A 121 -2.41 8.65 -4.57
N PHE A 122 -1.83 7.71 -3.83
CA PHE A 122 -1.75 6.31 -4.24
C PHE A 122 -3.00 5.61 -3.74
N THR A 123 -3.90 5.24 -4.65
CA THR A 123 -5.23 4.70 -4.31
C THR A 123 -5.26 3.20 -4.06
N GLY A 124 -4.20 2.49 -4.45
CA GLY A 124 -4.26 1.04 -4.62
C GLY A 124 -5.46 0.68 -5.50
N ASP A 125 -6.17 -0.36 -5.09
CA ASP A 125 -7.36 -0.84 -5.80
C ASP A 125 -8.66 -0.15 -5.34
N THR A 126 -8.59 1.04 -4.75
CA THR A 126 -9.79 1.78 -4.32
C THR A 126 -10.50 2.43 -5.51
N LEU A 127 -9.80 3.33 -6.20
CA LEU A 127 -10.32 4.16 -7.27
C LEU A 127 -9.37 4.13 -8.46
N PHE A 128 -9.92 3.87 -9.65
CA PHE A 128 -9.22 3.87 -10.91
C PHE A 128 -9.78 4.94 -11.84
N GLN A 129 -9.09 5.17 -12.97
CA GLN A 129 -9.61 6.05 -14.01
C GLN A 129 -10.89 5.46 -14.63
N GLY A 130 -12.04 6.02 -14.25
CA GLY A 130 -13.34 5.63 -14.78
C GLY A 130 -13.94 4.35 -14.18
N SER A 131 -13.35 3.81 -13.12
CA SER A 131 -13.86 2.63 -12.41
C SER A 131 -13.37 2.56 -10.96
N ILE A 132 -13.76 1.52 -10.23
CA ILE A 132 -13.41 1.27 -8.83
C ILE A 132 -12.91 -0.16 -8.65
N GLY A 133 -12.31 -0.44 -7.49
CA GLY A 133 -11.95 -1.79 -7.05
C GLY A 133 -13.10 -2.79 -7.10
N ARG A 134 -12.77 -4.04 -7.39
CA ARG A 134 -13.73 -5.14 -7.29
C ARG A 134 -14.05 -5.44 -5.83
N THR A 135 -15.32 -5.58 -5.45
CA THR A 135 -15.73 -5.81 -4.05
C THR A 135 -16.28 -7.21 -3.78
N ALA A 136 -16.11 -8.14 -4.72
CA ALA A 136 -16.69 -9.49 -4.65
C ALA A 136 -15.83 -10.52 -3.90
N PHE A 137 -14.59 -10.16 -3.53
CA PHE A 137 -13.70 -11.03 -2.77
C PHE A 137 -14.01 -10.99 -1.28
N ILE A 138 -13.43 -11.91 -0.53
CA ILE A 138 -13.55 -11.94 0.93
C ILE A 138 -13.04 -10.60 1.52
N GLY A 139 -13.80 -10.02 2.46
CA GLY A 139 -13.50 -8.71 3.03
C GLY A 139 -13.93 -7.52 2.16
N GLY A 140 -14.41 -7.75 0.94
CA GLY A 140 -14.96 -6.72 0.06
C GLY A 140 -16.41 -6.34 0.39
N ASN A 141 -16.74 -5.06 0.21
CA ASN A 141 -18.07 -4.49 0.36
C ASN A 141 -18.23 -3.27 -0.57
N PHE A 142 -19.19 -3.32 -1.49
CA PHE A 142 -19.43 -2.26 -2.47
C PHE A 142 -19.83 -0.93 -1.83
N ASP A 143 -20.81 -0.94 -0.91
CA ASP A 143 -21.32 0.28 -0.28
C ASP A 143 -20.22 0.96 0.55
N GLU A 144 -19.41 0.17 1.27
CA GLU A 144 -18.25 0.66 2.04
C GLU A 144 -17.18 1.29 1.13
N LEU A 145 -16.94 0.73 -0.05
CA LEU A 145 -16.00 1.29 -1.03
C LEU A 145 -16.48 2.63 -1.58
N ILE A 146 -17.77 2.71 -1.94
CA ILE A 146 -18.37 3.97 -2.43
C ILE A 146 -18.31 5.05 -1.33
N GLU A 147 -18.70 4.72 -0.10
CA GLU A 147 -18.61 5.64 1.03
C GLU A 147 -17.17 6.14 1.24
N SER A 148 -16.18 5.24 1.17
CA SER A 148 -14.76 5.60 1.26
C SER A 148 -14.33 6.58 0.17
N ILE A 149 -14.73 6.34 -1.08
CA ILE A 149 -14.40 7.22 -2.20
C ILE A 149 -15.03 8.60 -2.03
N GLU A 150 -16.34 8.65 -1.77
CA GLU A 150 -17.10 9.91 -1.68
C GLU A 150 -16.69 10.76 -0.47
N SER A 151 -16.55 10.14 0.70
CA SER A 151 -16.29 10.86 1.95
C SER A 151 -14.82 11.19 2.20
N LYS A 152 -13.88 10.47 1.56
CA LYS A 152 -12.44 10.63 1.81
C LYS A 152 -11.62 11.05 0.61
N LEU A 153 -11.91 10.55 -0.60
CA LEU A 153 -11.11 10.86 -1.79
C LEU A 153 -11.67 12.05 -2.57
N MET A 154 -12.99 12.11 -2.80
CA MET A 154 -13.62 13.21 -3.55
C MET A 154 -13.59 14.56 -2.81
N VAL A 155 -13.30 14.53 -1.51
CA VAL A 155 -13.15 15.74 -0.69
C VAL A 155 -11.70 16.25 -0.63
N LEU A 156 -10.73 15.52 -1.18
CA LEU A 156 -9.33 15.97 -1.21
C LEU A 156 -9.19 17.18 -2.13
N GLY A 157 -8.48 18.20 -1.66
CA GLY A 157 -8.27 19.45 -2.41
C GLY A 157 -9.38 20.50 -2.27
N ASN A 158 -10.40 20.23 -1.45
CA ASN A 158 -11.36 21.26 -0.99
C ASN A 158 -10.85 22.01 0.25
#